data_AF-A0A7C5PEK4-F1
#
_entry.id   AF-A0A7C5PEK4-F1
#
_cell.length_a   1.000
_cell.length_b   1.000
_cell.length_c   1.000
_cell.angle_alpha   90.00
_cell.angle_beta   90.00
_cell.angle_gamma   90.00
#
_symmetry.space_group_name_H-M   'P 1'
#
loop_
_entity.id
_entity.type
_entity.pdbx_description
1 polymer ?
#
loop_
_entity_poly.entity_id
_entity_poly.type
_entity_poly.pdbx_seq_one_letter_code
_entity_poly.pdbx_strand_id
1 'polypeptide(L)'
;MGFLFLLLFSLTFEEEKLIKFLEPLMVQTGGQIKLEKKAGGENFSIYFARGEGEEKGREEFIPSAIYEGKNVITGVYFGLKSDSKPTPDYLSNFLTGVFASTIKVEKDQELGKNLKSFKAYQETGYGKVQMKLYILSDKHLFIGDIYNLNDKMDEVISKKIIWELGGKIGKGDSKDKIAFFLDLECPHCKKVEKEVFPLIKERNDIFAGFFLFPLSIHILSFKGSAGGFCFKNVSDELFFDYINWFYEERENIDLDNIDLKIYQFAKEKNIDKEFLNCYMKPENIKTVLSSLQMGIDLNVQGTPTIFYNGKKYPAKKIIELLKNEK
;
A
#
# COMPACT_ATOMS: atom_id res chain seq x y z
N MET A 1 36.07 23.67 -33.44
CA MET A 1 36.15 23.28 -32.01
C MET A 1 35.09 24.12 -31.29
N GLY A 2 33.99 23.51 -30.86
CA GLY A 2 32.92 24.23 -30.16
C GLY A 2 31.53 24.04 -30.77
N PHE A 3 30.99 22.82 -30.71
CA PHE A 3 29.54 22.56 -30.72
C PHE A 3 29.32 21.15 -30.15
N LEU A 4 29.82 20.94 -28.93
CA LEU A 4 29.56 19.75 -28.15
C LEU A 4 29.61 20.16 -26.68
N PHE A 5 28.64 19.71 -25.90
CA PHE A 5 28.46 19.94 -24.46
C PHE A 5 27.88 21.28 -24.03
N LEU A 6 26.54 21.36 -23.97
CA LEU A 6 25.78 21.95 -22.85
C LEU A 6 24.27 21.68 -23.04
N LEU A 7 23.87 20.40 -22.97
CA LEU A 7 22.50 20.01 -22.67
C LEU A 7 22.38 19.90 -21.13
N LEU A 8 22.39 21.05 -20.46
CA LEU A 8 21.85 21.14 -19.10
C LEU A 8 20.33 21.14 -19.25
N PHE A 9 19.70 19.98 -19.04
CA PHE A 9 18.25 19.84 -18.99
C PHE A 9 17.69 20.72 -17.87
N SER A 10 17.08 21.86 -18.23
CA SER A 10 16.15 22.56 -17.35
C SER A 10 14.83 21.80 -17.32
N LEU A 11 14.35 21.40 -16.14
CA LEU A 11 13.03 20.80 -15.98
C LEU A 11 11.93 21.80 -16.37
N THR A 12 10.83 21.29 -16.90
CA THR A 12 9.62 22.12 -17.07
C THR A 12 8.95 22.37 -15.71
N PHE A 13 8.17 23.45 -15.61
CA PHE A 13 7.41 23.76 -14.38
C PHE A 13 6.47 22.62 -13.94
N GLU A 14 5.88 21.89 -14.90
CA GLU A 14 5.02 20.74 -14.60
C GLU A 14 5.82 19.54 -14.06
N GLU A 15 7.04 19.32 -14.56
CA GLU A 15 7.93 18.27 -14.07
C GLU A 15 8.41 18.55 -12.64
N GLU A 16 8.74 19.81 -12.31
CA GLU A 16 9.08 20.19 -10.94
C GLU A 16 7.90 20.00 -9.97
N LYS A 17 6.69 20.36 -10.41
CA LYS A 17 5.46 20.09 -9.64
C LYS A 17 5.24 18.60 -9.44
N LEU A 18 5.43 17.80 -10.49
CA LEU A 18 5.26 16.35 -10.42
C LEU A 18 6.25 15.73 -9.44
N ILE A 19 7.51 16.15 -9.43
CA ILE A 19 8.49 15.68 -8.45
C ILE A 19 8.01 15.92 -7.02
N LYS A 20 7.59 17.16 -6.70
CA LYS A 20 7.09 17.52 -5.36
C LYS A 20 5.83 16.73 -4.98
N PHE A 21 4.94 16.50 -5.94
CA PHE A 21 3.73 15.71 -5.76
C PHE A 21 4.04 14.23 -5.48
N LEU A 22 5.02 13.65 -6.17
CA LEU A 22 5.37 12.23 -6.03
C LEU A 22 6.28 11.94 -4.83
N GLU A 23 7.00 12.94 -4.31
CA GLU A 23 7.97 12.76 -3.22
C GLU A 23 7.39 11.96 -2.04
N PRO A 24 6.21 12.26 -1.47
CA PRO A 24 5.65 11.49 -0.35
C PRO A 24 5.36 10.02 -0.65
N LEU A 25 5.14 9.67 -1.92
CA LEU A 25 4.87 8.29 -2.34
C LEU A 25 6.15 7.46 -2.45
N MET A 26 7.31 8.12 -2.57
CA MET A 26 8.62 7.47 -2.66
C MET A 26 9.15 7.16 -1.26
N VAL A 27 9.90 6.06 -1.15
CA VAL A 27 10.63 5.75 0.07
C VAL A 27 11.65 6.85 0.34
N GLN A 28 11.51 7.53 1.47
CA GLN A 28 12.39 8.62 1.88
C GLN A 28 13.79 8.10 2.26
N THR A 29 14.67 7.95 1.26
CA THR A 29 16.09 7.58 1.43
C THR A 29 17.05 8.78 1.37
N GLY A 30 16.53 9.99 1.14
CA GLY A 30 17.34 11.22 1.02
C GLY A 30 18.00 11.45 -0.34
N GLY A 31 17.74 10.58 -1.32
CA GLY A 31 18.24 10.74 -2.70
C GLY A 31 17.41 11.69 -3.54
N GLN A 32 17.97 12.15 -4.67
CA GLN A 32 17.24 12.95 -5.64
C GLN A 32 16.24 12.09 -6.43
N ILE A 33 15.11 12.69 -6.79
CA ILE A 33 14.11 12.10 -7.68
C ILE A 33 14.42 12.52 -9.10
N LYS A 34 14.62 11.55 -9.99
CA LYS A 34 14.80 11.76 -11.42
C LYS A 34 13.53 11.39 -12.15
N LEU A 35 13.05 12.27 -13.03
CA LEU A 35 11.95 11.98 -13.94
C LEU A 35 12.48 11.55 -15.29
N GLU A 36 11.95 10.45 -15.82
CA GLU A 36 12.16 10.01 -17.19
C GLU A 36 10.85 10.03 -17.96
N LYS A 37 10.76 10.85 -19.01
CA LYS A 37 9.59 10.87 -19.89
C LYS A 37 9.55 9.59 -20.74
N LYS A 38 8.48 8.81 -20.62
CA LYS A 38 8.31 7.52 -21.32
C LYS A 38 7.41 7.60 -22.55
N ALA A 39 6.37 8.42 -22.49
CA ALA A 39 5.42 8.60 -23.58
C ALA A 39 4.70 9.95 -23.47
N GLY A 40 4.02 10.36 -24.52
CA GLY A 40 3.15 11.53 -24.51
C GLY A 40 2.22 11.57 -25.71
N GLY A 41 1.18 12.39 -25.61
CA GLY A 41 0.24 12.70 -26.67
C GLY A 41 -0.34 14.09 -26.48
N GLU A 42 -1.41 14.41 -27.22
CA GLU A 42 -1.99 15.77 -27.27
C GLU A 42 -2.31 16.35 -25.88
N ASN A 43 -2.78 15.54 -24.93
CA ASN A 43 -3.24 15.99 -23.60
C ASN A 43 -2.68 15.18 -22.43
N PHE A 44 -1.59 14.42 -22.63
CA PHE A 44 -0.96 13.67 -21.55
C PHE A 44 0.54 13.49 -21.74
N SER A 45 1.27 13.37 -20.64
CA SER A 45 2.67 12.94 -20.61
C SER A 45 2.87 11.90 -19.51
N ILE A 46 3.57 10.82 -19.84
CA ILE A 46 3.89 9.72 -18.91
C ILE A 46 5.35 9.84 -18.48
N TYR A 47 5.55 9.81 -17.18
CA TYR A 47 6.85 9.90 -16.53
C TYR A 47 7.05 8.73 -15.58
N PHE A 48 8.26 8.19 -15.56
CA PHE A 48 8.68 7.29 -14.49
C PHE A 48 9.59 8.09 -13.56
N ALA A 49 9.14 8.31 -12.33
CA ALA A 49 9.97 8.86 -11.28
C ALA A 49 10.82 7.76 -10.66
N ARG A 50 12.11 8.03 -10.50
CA ARG A 50 13.09 7.11 -9.92
C ARG A 50 13.82 7.80 -8.77
N GLY A 51 13.85 7.13 -7.63
CA GLY A 51 14.57 7.60 -6.45
C GLY A 51 15.96 6.98 -6.44
N GLU A 52 16.99 7.78 -6.20
CA GLU A 52 18.31 7.24 -5.89
C GLU A 52 18.33 6.70 -4.45
N GLY A 53 18.07 5.40 -4.30
CA GLY A 53 18.15 4.70 -3.02
C GLY A 53 19.59 4.36 -2.62
N GLU A 54 19.87 4.34 -1.31
CA GLU A 54 21.18 3.95 -0.75
C GLU A 54 21.49 2.44 -0.90
N GLU A 55 20.49 1.59 -1.18
CA GLU A 55 20.66 0.14 -1.32
C GLU A 55 20.74 -0.29 -2.80
N LYS A 56 21.87 -0.87 -3.20
CA LYS A 56 22.05 -1.45 -4.55
C LYS A 56 20.97 -2.49 -4.84
N GLY A 57 20.21 -2.28 -5.91
CA GLY A 57 19.31 -3.30 -6.50
C GLY A 57 17.82 -3.15 -6.24
N ARG A 58 17.37 -2.12 -5.50
CA ARG A 58 15.94 -1.79 -5.34
C ARG A 58 15.67 -0.37 -5.79
N GLU A 59 15.54 -0.18 -7.10
CA GLU A 59 15.08 1.08 -7.67
C GLU A 59 13.54 1.12 -7.56
N GLU A 60 13.01 2.04 -6.76
CA GLU A 60 11.57 2.32 -6.77
C GLU A 60 11.26 3.19 -7.98
N PHE A 61 10.32 2.71 -8.79
CA PHE A 61 9.75 3.47 -9.89
C PHE A 61 8.33 3.84 -9.52
N ILE A 62 7.98 5.11 -9.69
CA ILE A 62 6.61 5.59 -9.60
C ILE A 62 6.15 6.03 -10.99
N PRO A 63 5.54 5.12 -11.76
CA PRO A 63 4.87 5.47 -12.99
C PRO A 63 3.77 6.49 -12.71
N SER A 64 3.78 7.58 -13.48
CA SER A 64 2.81 8.65 -13.34
C SER A 64 2.46 9.22 -14.70
N ALA A 65 1.20 9.64 -14.86
CA ALA A 65 0.76 10.37 -16.04
C ALA A 65 0.15 11.70 -15.63
N ILE A 66 0.67 12.80 -16.19
CA ILE A 66 -0.02 14.09 -16.17
C ILE A 66 -1.06 14.06 -17.27
N TYR A 67 -2.32 14.34 -16.94
CA TYR A 67 -3.46 14.37 -17.85
C TYR A 67 -4.21 15.71 -17.72
N GLU A 68 -4.48 16.36 -18.86
CA GLU A 68 -5.12 17.68 -18.93
C GLU A 68 -4.44 18.77 -18.06
N GLY A 69 -3.11 18.66 -17.88
CA GLY A 69 -2.28 19.65 -17.17
C GLY A 69 -2.54 19.79 -15.66
N LYS A 70 -3.52 19.08 -15.10
CA LYS A 70 -3.92 19.22 -13.68
C LYS A 70 -4.14 17.91 -12.95
N ASN A 71 -4.37 16.81 -13.66
CA ASN A 71 -4.61 15.51 -13.05
C ASN A 71 -3.34 14.67 -13.12
N VAL A 72 -3.04 13.94 -12.04
CA VAL A 72 -1.97 12.95 -12.01
C VAL A 72 -2.57 11.59 -11.74
N ILE A 73 -2.36 10.65 -12.66
CA ILE A 73 -2.64 9.24 -12.44
C ILE A 73 -1.33 8.59 -11.98
N THR A 74 -1.35 7.87 -10.86
CA THR A 74 -0.16 7.16 -10.37
C THR A 74 -0.54 5.81 -9.76
N GLY A 75 0.36 4.84 -9.88
CA GLY A 75 0.11 3.44 -9.53
C GLY A 75 1.03 2.47 -10.28
N VAL A 76 0.57 1.24 -10.46
CA VAL A 76 1.25 0.23 -11.29
C VAL A 76 0.94 0.48 -12.77
N TYR A 77 1.96 0.44 -13.63
CA TYR A 77 1.83 0.74 -15.06
C TYR A 77 2.07 -0.49 -15.95
N PHE A 78 1.26 -0.64 -16.98
CA PHE A 78 1.42 -1.62 -18.05
C PHE A 78 1.25 -0.96 -19.43
N GLY A 79 2.18 -1.26 -20.34
CA GLY A 79 2.00 -0.99 -21.76
C GLY A 79 1.19 -2.10 -22.42
N LEU A 80 0.00 -1.78 -22.91
CA LEU A 80 -0.84 -2.68 -23.70
C LEU A 80 -0.36 -2.71 -25.16
N LYS A 81 -0.54 -3.85 -25.84
CA LYS A 81 -0.19 -4.00 -27.25
C LYS A 81 -1.08 -3.10 -28.13
N SER A 82 -0.51 -2.54 -29.21
CA SER A 82 -1.14 -1.49 -30.04
C SER A 82 -2.48 -1.86 -30.65
N ASP A 83 -2.71 -3.15 -30.89
CA ASP A 83 -3.87 -3.65 -31.62
C ASP A 83 -5.00 -4.09 -30.68
N SER A 84 -4.73 -4.08 -29.36
CA SER A 84 -5.71 -4.44 -28.34
C SER A 84 -6.69 -3.28 -28.10
N LYS A 85 -7.98 -3.51 -28.35
CA LYS A 85 -9.02 -2.63 -27.77
C LYS A 85 -9.20 -3.01 -26.30
N PRO A 86 -9.03 -2.07 -25.34
CA PRO A 86 -9.13 -2.38 -23.92
C PRO A 86 -10.60 -2.54 -23.49
N THR A 87 -11.19 -3.68 -23.86
CA THR A 87 -12.53 -4.07 -23.39
C THR A 87 -12.45 -4.67 -21.98
N PRO A 88 -13.57 -4.69 -21.23
CA PRO A 88 -13.60 -5.35 -19.92
C PRO A 88 -13.12 -6.82 -19.97
N ASP A 89 -13.50 -7.59 -20.98
CA ASP A 89 -13.06 -9.00 -21.12
C ASP A 89 -11.56 -9.11 -21.38
N TYR A 90 -11.01 -8.25 -22.26
CA TYR A 90 -9.58 -8.21 -22.50
C TYR A 90 -8.80 -7.90 -21.22
N LEU A 91 -9.24 -6.88 -20.48
CA LEU A 91 -8.60 -6.47 -19.23
C LEU A 91 -8.74 -7.53 -18.15
N SER A 92 -9.89 -8.20 -18.04
CA SER A 92 -10.11 -9.30 -17.11
C SER A 92 -9.12 -10.44 -17.35
N ASN A 93 -8.97 -10.86 -18.61
CA ASN A 93 -8.03 -11.92 -18.99
C ASN A 93 -6.57 -11.50 -18.78
N PHE A 94 -6.21 -10.28 -19.19
CA PHE A 94 -4.87 -9.74 -19.01
C PHE A 94 -4.47 -9.70 -17.54
N LEU A 95 -5.31 -9.11 -16.68
CA LEU A 95 -5.04 -8.96 -15.26
C LEU A 95 -5.07 -10.31 -14.53
N THR A 96 -5.97 -11.22 -14.91
CA THR A 96 -6.00 -12.59 -14.36
C THR A 96 -4.67 -13.29 -14.60
N GLY A 97 -4.07 -13.13 -15.78
CA GLY A 97 -2.74 -13.66 -16.09
C GLY A 97 -1.63 -12.97 -15.29
N VAL A 98 -1.68 -11.64 -15.13
CA VAL A 98 -0.67 -10.87 -14.38
C VAL A 98 -0.66 -11.21 -12.89
N PHE A 99 -1.84 -11.32 -12.28
CA PHE A 99 -1.98 -11.51 -10.83
C PHE A 99 -2.22 -12.97 -10.42
N ALA A 100 -2.25 -13.91 -11.37
CA ALA A 100 -2.56 -15.32 -11.13
C ALA A 100 -3.80 -15.53 -10.24
N SER A 101 -4.82 -14.67 -10.40
CA SER A 101 -6.05 -14.65 -9.60
C SER A 101 -7.24 -14.23 -10.45
N THR A 102 -8.44 -14.66 -10.08
CA THR A 102 -9.64 -14.30 -10.85
C THR A 102 -9.94 -12.81 -10.71
N ILE A 103 -9.89 -12.09 -11.83
CA ILE A 103 -10.18 -10.66 -11.88
C ILE A 103 -11.31 -10.40 -12.87
N LYS A 104 -12.37 -9.77 -12.38
CA LYS A 104 -13.49 -9.29 -13.19
C LYS A 104 -13.37 -7.78 -13.38
N VAL A 105 -13.36 -7.33 -14.63
CA VAL A 105 -13.34 -5.91 -14.96
C VAL A 105 -14.72 -5.46 -15.43
N GLU A 106 -15.13 -4.28 -14.99
CA GLU A 106 -16.37 -3.62 -15.38
C GLU A 106 -16.05 -2.18 -15.82
N LYS A 107 -16.79 -1.67 -16.82
CA LYS A 107 -16.66 -0.25 -17.21
C LYS A 107 -17.01 0.64 -16.03
N ASP A 108 -16.27 1.72 -15.88
CA ASP A 108 -16.60 2.82 -14.99
C ASP A 108 -16.90 4.08 -15.82
N GLN A 109 -17.14 5.20 -15.15
CA GLN A 109 -17.45 6.48 -15.79
C GLN A 109 -16.37 6.95 -16.79
N GLU A 110 -16.79 7.59 -17.89
CA GLU A 110 -15.83 8.25 -18.79
C GLU A 110 -15.28 9.51 -18.12
N LEU A 111 -13.95 9.66 -18.09
CA LEU A 111 -13.27 10.77 -17.40
C LEU A 111 -12.67 11.81 -18.37
N GLY A 112 -12.94 11.68 -19.67
CA GLY A 112 -12.47 12.60 -20.71
C GLY A 112 -12.24 11.91 -22.04
N LYS A 113 -11.94 12.70 -23.08
CA LYS A 113 -11.87 12.25 -24.49
C LYS A 113 -10.87 11.11 -24.73
N ASN A 114 -9.83 11.01 -23.91
CA ASN A 114 -8.72 10.04 -24.06
C ASN A 114 -8.38 9.27 -22.78
N LEU A 115 -9.26 9.28 -21.77
CA LEU A 115 -9.07 8.60 -20.50
C LEU A 115 -10.28 7.70 -20.20
N LYS A 116 -10.08 6.39 -20.34
CA LYS A 116 -11.09 5.38 -19.99
C LYS A 116 -10.84 4.91 -18.56
N SER A 117 -11.90 4.73 -17.79
CA SER A 117 -11.80 4.18 -16.44
C SER A 117 -12.59 2.88 -16.31
N PHE A 118 -12.10 1.98 -15.45
CA PHE A 118 -12.72 0.70 -15.17
C PHE A 118 -12.53 0.34 -13.69
N LYS A 119 -13.41 -0.50 -13.18
CA LYS A 119 -13.25 -1.16 -11.88
C LYS A 119 -12.85 -2.61 -12.11
N ALA A 120 -11.78 -3.04 -11.46
CA ALA A 120 -11.37 -4.44 -11.42
C ALA A 120 -11.65 -5.00 -10.04
N TYR A 121 -12.33 -6.14 -9.97
CA TYR A 121 -12.58 -6.85 -8.73
C TYR A 121 -11.73 -8.10 -8.70
N GLN A 122 -10.85 -8.20 -7.71
CA GLN A 122 -10.01 -9.36 -7.47
C GLN A 122 -10.64 -10.21 -6.37
N GLU A 123 -10.84 -11.50 -6.65
CA GLU A 123 -11.30 -12.47 -5.66
C GLU A 123 -10.14 -12.92 -4.75
N THR A 124 -10.34 -12.84 -3.44
CA THR A 124 -9.35 -13.25 -2.42
C THR A 124 -9.64 -14.65 -1.85
N GLY A 125 -10.75 -15.27 -2.26
CA GLY A 125 -11.30 -16.49 -1.63
C GLY A 125 -12.16 -16.21 -0.39
N TYR A 126 -12.08 -15.00 0.18
CA TYR A 126 -12.85 -14.57 1.35
C TYR A 126 -13.79 -13.39 1.03
N GLY A 127 -13.81 -12.96 -0.23
CA GLY A 127 -14.52 -11.81 -0.74
C GLY A 127 -13.69 -11.15 -1.84
N LYS A 128 -14.12 -9.97 -2.27
CA LYS A 128 -13.47 -9.23 -3.33
C LYS A 128 -12.89 -7.91 -2.85
N VAL A 129 -11.76 -7.53 -3.42
CA VAL A 129 -11.21 -6.17 -3.33
C VAL A 129 -11.30 -5.48 -4.69
N GLN A 130 -11.38 -4.16 -4.67
CA GLN A 130 -11.54 -3.35 -5.87
C GLN A 130 -10.26 -2.59 -6.20
N MET A 131 -9.82 -2.67 -7.44
CA MET A 131 -8.79 -1.81 -8.02
C MET A 131 -9.44 -0.87 -9.04
N LYS A 132 -8.89 0.33 -9.18
CA LYS A 132 -9.29 1.28 -10.22
C LYS A 132 -8.28 1.22 -11.35
N LEU A 133 -8.79 1.14 -12.58
CA LEU A 133 -7.99 1.09 -13.78
C LEU A 133 -8.20 2.36 -14.59
N TYR A 134 -7.11 2.91 -15.11
CA TYR A 134 -7.13 4.07 -15.99
C TYR A 134 -6.35 3.76 -17.26
N ILE A 135 -6.95 3.99 -18.42
CA ILE A 135 -6.33 3.70 -19.71
C ILE A 135 -6.24 4.97 -20.54
N LEU A 136 -5.00 5.39 -20.80
CA LEU A 136 -4.68 6.53 -21.64
C LEU A 136 -4.36 6.06 -23.07
N SER A 137 -5.03 6.68 -24.04
CA SER A 137 -4.82 6.44 -25.49
C SER A 137 -4.82 4.95 -25.87
N ASP A 138 -5.66 4.16 -25.21
CA ASP A 138 -5.85 2.72 -25.41
C ASP A 138 -4.62 1.83 -25.23
N LYS A 139 -3.48 2.38 -24.78
CA LYS A 139 -2.20 1.67 -24.69
C LYS A 139 -1.53 1.72 -23.32
N HIS A 140 -1.92 2.66 -22.48
CA HIS A 140 -1.25 2.91 -21.22
C HIS A 140 -2.19 2.65 -20.05
N LEU A 141 -2.09 1.45 -19.48
CA LEU A 141 -2.90 1.03 -18.34
C LEU A 141 -2.20 1.40 -17.04
N PHE A 142 -2.92 2.08 -16.16
CA PHE A 142 -2.55 2.31 -14.77
C PHE A 142 -3.53 1.59 -13.86
N ILE A 143 -3.01 0.91 -12.85
CA ILE A 143 -3.76 0.39 -11.70
C ILE A 143 -3.39 1.27 -10.51
N GLY A 144 -4.30 2.11 -10.06
CA GLY A 144 -3.97 3.13 -9.06
C GLY A 144 -5.06 4.16 -8.90
N ASP A 145 -4.68 5.41 -8.66
CA ASP A 145 -5.61 6.50 -8.41
C ASP A 145 -5.28 7.75 -9.24
N ILE A 146 -6.29 8.60 -9.38
CA ILE A 146 -6.19 9.93 -9.99
C ILE A 146 -6.28 11.00 -8.91
N TYR A 147 -5.41 12.00 -9.00
CA TYR A 147 -5.25 13.08 -8.03
C TYR A 147 -5.13 14.44 -8.73
N ASN A 148 -5.25 15.54 -7.99
CA ASN A 148 -4.87 16.85 -8.51
C ASN A 148 -3.37 17.07 -8.31
N LEU A 149 -2.67 17.53 -9.36
CA LEU A 149 -1.23 17.83 -9.32
C LEU A 149 -0.86 18.88 -8.25
N ASN A 150 -1.81 19.74 -7.87
CA ASN A 150 -1.60 20.78 -6.87
C ASN A 150 -1.95 20.32 -5.44
N ASP A 151 -2.43 19.09 -5.26
CA ASP A 151 -2.65 18.53 -3.93
C ASP A 151 -1.32 18.24 -3.24
N LYS A 152 -1.31 18.37 -1.92
CA LYS A 152 -0.21 17.90 -1.08
C LYS A 152 -0.41 16.42 -0.78
N MET A 153 0.41 15.59 -1.41
CA MET A 153 0.20 14.14 -1.40
C MET A 153 0.34 13.51 -0.01
N ASP A 154 1.20 14.04 0.86
CA ASP A 154 1.30 13.63 2.26
C ASP A 154 0.00 13.87 3.05
N GLU A 155 -0.65 15.02 2.84
CA GLU A 155 -1.98 15.29 3.41
C GLU A 155 -3.06 14.37 2.83
N VAL A 156 -3.00 14.07 1.53
CA VAL A 156 -3.93 13.15 0.86
C VAL A 156 -3.80 11.73 1.43
N ILE A 157 -2.58 11.22 1.54
CA ILE A 157 -2.28 9.91 2.14
C ILE A 157 -2.78 9.87 3.59
N SER A 158 -2.46 10.90 4.37
CA SER A 158 -2.85 10.98 5.79
C SER A 158 -4.37 10.93 5.98
N LYS A 159 -5.13 11.57 5.08
CA LYS A 159 -6.61 11.57 5.12
C LYS A 159 -7.24 10.24 4.70
N LYS A 160 -6.54 9.45 3.87
CA LYS A 160 -7.01 8.13 3.41
C LYS A 160 -6.86 7.05 4.50
N ILE A 161 -5.99 7.25 5.48
CA ILE A 161 -5.76 6.26 6.55
C ILE A 161 -6.93 6.29 7.55
N ILE A 162 -7.63 5.16 7.65
CA ILE A 162 -8.73 4.93 8.60
C ILE A 162 -8.13 4.29 9.86
N TRP A 163 -7.67 5.12 10.78
CA TRP A 163 -6.92 4.70 11.98
C TRP A 163 -7.64 3.66 12.85
N GLU A 164 -8.97 3.62 12.85
CA GLU A 164 -9.75 2.68 13.65
C GLU A 164 -9.73 1.23 13.16
N LEU A 165 -9.32 1.01 11.90
CA LEU A 165 -9.20 -0.33 11.34
C LEU A 165 -8.03 -1.11 11.98
N GLY A 166 -6.92 -0.43 12.29
CA GLY A 166 -5.69 -1.06 12.78
C GLY A 166 -5.57 -1.02 14.30
N GLY A 167 -4.73 -1.90 14.87
CA GLY A 167 -4.34 -1.78 16.27
C GLY A 167 -3.56 -0.49 16.51
N LYS A 168 -3.63 0.07 17.71
CA LYS A 168 -3.12 1.43 17.99
C LYS A 168 -2.17 1.49 19.19
N ILE A 169 -1.18 2.37 19.10
CA ILE A 169 -0.33 2.78 20.22
C ILE A 169 -0.34 4.32 20.28
N GLY A 170 -0.43 4.87 21.49
CA GLY A 170 -0.39 6.31 21.74
C GLY A 170 -1.72 7.03 21.57
N LYS A 171 -1.70 8.36 21.70
CA LYS A 171 -2.91 9.21 21.66
C LYS A 171 -3.17 9.75 20.26
N GLY A 172 -4.40 9.60 19.76
CA GLY A 172 -4.77 9.94 18.38
C GLY A 172 -4.60 11.41 17.95
N ASP A 173 -4.39 12.32 18.90
CA ASP A 173 -4.15 13.75 18.71
C ASP A 173 -2.66 14.13 18.61
N SER A 174 -1.75 13.15 18.70
CA SER A 174 -0.33 13.37 18.42
C SER A 174 -0.12 13.97 17.02
N LYS A 175 0.86 14.88 16.93
CA LYS A 175 1.32 15.46 15.66
C LYS A 175 2.03 14.44 14.78
N ASP A 176 2.69 13.48 15.39
CA ASP A 176 3.54 12.49 14.73
C ASP A 176 2.80 11.17 14.61
N LYS A 177 2.31 10.90 13.40
CA LYS A 177 1.48 9.75 13.09
C LYS A 177 2.21 8.77 12.19
N ILE A 178 2.26 7.52 12.62
CA ILE A 178 2.93 6.46 11.87
C ILE A 178 1.93 5.34 11.54
N ALA A 179 1.76 5.03 10.26
CA ALA A 179 0.94 3.92 9.79
C ALA A 179 1.83 2.78 9.28
N PHE A 180 1.65 1.59 9.84
CA PHE A 180 2.35 0.37 9.45
C PHE A 180 1.38 -0.56 8.71
N PHE A 181 1.69 -0.91 7.47
CA PHE A 181 1.02 -1.98 6.73
C PHE A 181 1.89 -3.23 6.80
N LEU A 182 1.37 -4.26 7.47
CA LEU A 182 2.13 -5.44 7.89
C LEU A 182 1.43 -6.72 7.46
N ASP A 183 2.22 -7.78 7.28
CA ASP A 183 1.73 -9.10 6.95
C ASP A 183 2.32 -10.12 7.94
N LEU A 184 1.47 -10.98 8.49
CA LEU A 184 1.82 -11.95 9.53
C LEU A 184 2.74 -13.09 9.06
N GLU A 185 2.92 -13.27 7.76
CA GLU A 185 3.90 -14.21 7.20
C GLU A 185 5.18 -13.52 6.71
N CYS A 186 5.23 -12.19 6.74
CA CYS A 186 6.37 -11.46 6.23
C CYS A 186 7.52 -11.41 7.26
N PRO A 187 8.69 -12.01 6.97
CA PRO A 187 9.82 -12.00 7.92
C PRO A 187 10.37 -10.60 8.19
N HIS A 188 10.25 -9.68 7.23
CA HIS A 188 10.62 -8.28 7.44
C HIS A 188 9.64 -7.55 8.36
N CYS A 189 8.36 -7.92 8.37
CA CYS A 189 7.38 -7.38 9.32
C CYS A 189 7.67 -7.87 10.75
N LYS A 190 8.04 -9.14 10.93
CA LYS A 190 8.56 -9.67 12.23
C LYS A 190 9.75 -8.86 12.73
N LYS A 191 10.70 -8.50 11.83
CA LYS A 191 11.84 -7.66 12.21
C LYS A 191 11.41 -6.24 12.64
N VAL A 192 10.48 -5.62 11.91
CA VAL A 192 9.94 -4.30 12.27
C VAL A 192 9.22 -4.32 13.61
N GLU A 193 8.43 -5.36 13.89
CA GLU A 193 7.78 -5.55 15.20
C GLU A 193 8.82 -5.52 16.33
N LYS A 194 9.86 -6.37 16.24
CA LYS A 194 10.91 -6.47 17.28
C LYS A 194 11.72 -5.19 17.47
N GLU A 195 12.03 -4.48 16.40
CA GLU A 195 12.96 -3.34 16.45
C GLU A 195 12.27 -1.99 16.64
N VAL A 196 11.02 -1.83 16.17
CA VAL A 196 10.34 -0.53 16.09
C VAL A 196 9.25 -0.39 17.14
N PHE A 197 8.46 -1.44 17.42
CA PHE A 197 7.30 -1.31 18.29
C PHE A 197 7.69 -0.92 19.74
N PRO A 198 8.76 -1.47 20.34
CA PRO A 198 9.21 -1.05 21.66
C PRO A 198 9.54 0.44 21.72
N LEU A 199 10.21 0.98 20.69
CA LEU A 199 10.56 2.39 20.61
C LEU A 199 9.31 3.29 20.57
N ILE A 200 8.26 2.86 19.88
CA ILE A 200 6.98 3.59 19.85
C ILE A 200 6.29 3.53 21.22
N LYS A 201 6.30 2.38 21.89
CA LYS A 201 5.69 2.22 23.23
C LYS A 201 6.35 3.11 24.29
N GLU A 202 7.62 3.47 24.12
CA GLU A 202 8.34 4.39 25.00
C GLU A 202 8.01 5.88 24.75
N ARG A 203 7.25 6.19 23.69
CA ARG A 203 6.93 7.55 23.25
C ARG A 203 5.47 7.89 23.51
N ASN A 204 5.24 9.03 24.18
CA ASN A 204 3.89 9.54 24.48
C ASN A 204 3.39 10.58 23.47
N ASP A 205 4.28 11.03 22.59
CA ASP A 205 4.07 12.08 21.60
C ASP A 205 3.90 11.50 20.19
N ILE A 206 3.75 10.18 20.05
CA ILE A 206 3.53 9.49 18.79
C ILE A 206 2.18 8.78 18.81
N PHE A 207 1.50 8.77 17.67
CA PHE A 207 0.36 7.90 17.42
C PHE A 207 0.70 6.92 16.31
N ALA A 208 0.65 5.62 16.60
CA ALA A 208 0.93 4.59 15.61
C ALA A 208 -0.30 3.71 15.36
N GLY A 209 -0.61 3.49 14.10
CA GLY A 209 -1.62 2.54 13.63
C GLY A 209 -0.97 1.35 12.91
N PHE A 210 -1.44 0.15 13.20
CA PHE A 210 -0.90 -1.11 12.67
C PHE A 210 -2.00 -1.87 11.93
N PHE A 211 -1.88 -1.92 10.62
CA PHE A 211 -2.88 -2.46 9.71
C PHE A 211 -2.38 -3.76 9.11
N LEU A 212 -3.20 -4.82 9.21
CA LEU A 212 -2.89 -6.10 8.61
C LEU A 212 -3.26 -6.06 7.12
N PHE A 213 -2.28 -6.33 6.27
CA PHE A 213 -2.34 -6.30 4.82
C PHE A 213 -1.90 -7.67 4.29
N PRO A 214 -2.80 -8.68 4.31
CA PRO A 214 -2.44 -10.04 3.91
C PRO A 214 -2.16 -10.09 2.41
N LEU A 215 -0.89 -10.30 2.04
CA LEU A 215 -0.46 -10.45 0.66
C LEU A 215 -1.00 -11.76 0.10
N SER A 216 -1.39 -11.76 -1.18
CA SER A 216 -1.98 -12.94 -1.83
C SER A 216 -1.05 -14.16 -1.90
N ILE A 217 0.25 -13.94 -1.86
CA ILE A 217 1.27 -15.01 -1.82
C ILE A 217 1.40 -15.67 -0.45
N HIS A 218 0.85 -15.04 0.59
CA HIS A 218 0.89 -15.49 1.98
C HIS A 218 -0.48 -16.09 2.35
N ILE A 219 -0.59 -17.40 2.10
CA ILE A 219 -1.84 -18.17 2.17
C ILE A 219 -2.48 -18.26 3.58
N LEU A 220 -1.69 -18.13 4.64
CA LEU A 220 -2.12 -18.11 6.04
C LEU A 220 -2.49 -16.71 6.52
N SER A 221 -1.94 -15.68 5.88
CA SER A 221 -1.99 -14.30 6.37
C SER A 221 -3.42 -13.76 6.48
N PHE A 222 -4.33 -14.15 5.60
CA PHE A 222 -5.73 -13.73 5.70
C PHE A 222 -6.38 -14.28 6.99
N LYS A 223 -6.25 -15.59 7.23
CA LYS A 223 -6.77 -16.24 8.46
C LYS A 223 -6.06 -15.70 9.70
N GLY A 224 -4.75 -15.50 9.64
CA GLY A 224 -4.00 -14.85 10.70
C GLY A 224 -4.53 -13.45 11.00
N SER A 225 -4.85 -12.67 9.96
CA SER A 225 -5.38 -11.31 10.08
C SER A 225 -6.78 -11.28 10.67
N ALA A 226 -7.63 -12.22 10.28
CA ALA A 226 -8.95 -12.40 10.90
C ALA A 226 -8.82 -12.71 12.39
N GLY A 227 -7.84 -13.53 12.79
CA GLY A 227 -7.50 -13.74 14.20
C GLY A 227 -7.12 -12.43 14.88
N GLY A 228 -6.15 -11.70 14.31
CA GLY A 228 -5.66 -10.43 14.86
C GLY A 228 -6.78 -9.42 15.13
N PHE A 229 -7.67 -9.18 14.15
CA PHE A 229 -8.78 -8.24 14.37
C PHE A 229 -9.76 -8.70 15.45
N CYS A 230 -9.89 -10.00 15.73
CA CYS A 230 -10.66 -10.46 16.89
C CYS A 230 -10.01 -10.11 18.22
N PHE A 231 -8.69 -10.26 18.35
CA PHE A 231 -7.97 -9.82 19.56
C PHE A 231 -8.06 -8.29 19.72
N LYS A 232 -7.95 -7.54 18.60
CA LYS A 232 -8.13 -6.08 18.58
C LYS A 232 -9.50 -5.64 19.08
N ASN A 233 -10.57 -6.37 18.74
CA ASN A 233 -11.92 -6.05 19.20
C ASN A 233 -12.06 -6.14 20.72
N VAL A 234 -11.18 -6.89 21.40
CA VAL A 234 -11.11 -6.94 22.86
C VAL A 234 -10.19 -5.82 23.38
N SER A 235 -8.94 -5.75 22.91
CA SER A 235 -8.02 -4.66 23.22
C SER A 235 -6.85 -4.56 22.24
N ASP A 236 -6.25 -3.36 22.14
CA ASP A 236 -5.00 -3.16 21.39
C ASP A 236 -3.83 -3.97 21.99
N GLU A 237 -3.80 -4.17 23.31
CA GLU A 237 -2.77 -5.00 23.97
C GLU A 237 -2.83 -6.45 23.48
N LEU A 238 -4.03 -7.05 23.46
CA LEU A 238 -4.23 -8.42 22.98
C LEU A 238 -3.91 -8.55 21.49
N PHE A 239 -4.17 -7.52 20.69
CA PHE A 239 -3.76 -7.48 19.29
C PHE A 239 -2.24 -7.60 19.14
N PHE A 240 -1.46 -6.83 19.90
CA PHE A 240 0.01 -6.91 19.82
C PHE A 240 0.56 -8.23 20.39
N ASP A 241 -0.01 -8.73 21.48
CA ASP A 241 0.31 -10.06 22.01
C ASP A 241 0.12 -11.14 20.95
N TYR A 242 -1.01 -11.09 20.23
CA TYR A 242 -1.32 -12.01 19.15
C TYR A 242 -0.35 -11.90 17.97
N ILE A 243 -0.04 -10.68 17.53
CA ILE A 243 0.90 -10.47 16.42
C ILE A 243 2.28 -11.05 16.77
N ASN A 244 2.79 -10.75 17.96
CA ASN A 244 4.06 -11.31 18.43
C ASN A 244 4.01 -12.84 18.50
N TRP A 245 2.94 -13.41 19.09
CA TRP A 245 2.73 -14.86 19.12
C TRP A 245 2.72 -15.48 17.72
N PHE A 246 1.97 -14.90 16.77
CA PHE A 246 1.86 -15.45 15.42
C PHE A 246 3.22 -15.43 14.71
N TYR A 247 4.00 -14.36 14.87
CA TYR A 247 5.34 -14.30 14.31
C TYR A 247 6.32 -15.32 14.91
N GLU A 248 6.20 -15.62 16.20
CA GLU A 248 7.04 -16.65 16.84
C GLU A 248 6.59 -18.07 16.50
N GLU A 249 5.28 -18.32 16.39
CA GLU A 249 4.73 -19.61 16.02
C GLU A 249 4.65 -19.85 14.51
N ARG A 250 5.03 -18.87 13.67
CA ARG A 250 4.81 -18.94 12.21
C ARG A 250 5.32 -20.26 11.61
N GLU A 251 6.49 -20.75 12.00
CA GLU A 251 7.07 -21.99 11.47
C GLU A 251 6.28 -23.26 11.88
N ASN A 252 5.48 -23.18 12.94
CA ASN A 252 4.63 -24.26 13.46
C ASN A 252 3.18 -24.18 12.97
N ILE A 253 2.83 -23.15 12.19
CA ILE A 253 1.47 -22.92 11.68
C ILE A 253 1.41 -23.24 10.19
N ASP A 254 0.42 -24.05 9.83
CA ASP A 254 0.08 -24.41 8.45
C ASP A 254 -1.44 -24.29 8.22
N LEU A 255 -1.89 -24.62 7.01
CA LEU A 255 -3.31 -24.52 6.64
C LEU A 255 -4.21 -25.47 7.45
N ASP A 256 -3.68 -26.61 7.89
CA ASP A 256 -4.44 -27.66 8.57
C ASP A 256 -4.63 -27.33 10.05
N ASN A 257 -3.67 -26.63 10.66
CA ASN A 257 -3.63 -26.40 12.10
C ASN A 257 -3.94 -24.96 12.54
N ILE A 258 -3.91 -23.98 11.63
CA ILE A 258 -4.03 -22.54 11.96
C ILE A 258 -5.25 -22.21 12.80
N ASP A 259 -6.43 -22.72 12.44
CA ASP A 259 -7.68 -22.40 13.14
C ASP A 259 -7.62 -22.89 14.60
N LEU A 260 -7.07 -24.09 14.82
CA LEU A 260 -6.91 -24.67 16.16
C LEU A 260 -5.87 -23.91 16.98
N LYS A 261 -4.73 -23.57 16.39
CA LYS A 261 -3.64 -22.85 17.06
C LYS A 261 -4.08 -21.46 17.53
N ILE A 262 -4.73 -20.69 16.64
CA ILE A 262 -5.26 -19.37 17.00
C ILE A 262 -6.32 -19.50 18.12
N TYR A 263 -7.21 -20.50 18.03
CA TYR A 263 -8.20 -20.74 19.08
C TYR A 263 -7.57 -21.13 20.43
N GLN A 264 -6.50 -21.93 20.43
CA GLN A 264 -5.76 -22.26 21.66
C GLN A 264 -5.18 -21.00 22.31
N PHE A 265 -4.58 -20.12 21.52
CA PHE A 265 -4.09 -18.84 22.03
C PHE A 265 -5.23 -17.96 22.58
N ALA A 266 -6.40 -17.94 21.92
CA ALA A 266 -7.58 -17.25 22.43
C ALA A 266 -8.06 -17.81 23.78
N LYS A 267 -8.00 -19.13 23.97
CA LYS A 267 -8.30 -19.79 25.26
C LYS A 267 -7.30 -19.41 26.34
N GLU A 268 -6.01 -19.38 26.03
CA GLU A 268 -4.96 -18.96 26.96
C GLU A 268 -5.15 -17.53 27.45
N LYS A 269 -5.69 -16.66 26.58
CA LYS A 269 -6.04 -15.27 26.90
C LYS A 269 -7.44 -15.11 27.52
N ASN A 270 -8.17 -16.19 27.74
CA ASN A 270 -9.54 -16.22 28.30
C ASN A 270 -10.56 -15.39 27.49
N ILE A 271 -10.44 -15.40 26.15
CA ILE A 271 -11.37 -14.70 25.23
C ILE A 271 -12.00 -15.68 24.23
N ASP A 272 -12.12 -16.95 24.58
CA ASP A 272 -12.56 -18.01 23.69
C ASP A 272 -13.97 -17.77 23.12
N LYS A 273 -14.88 -17.23 23.93
CA LYS A 273 -16.25 -16.93 23.50
C LYS A 273 -16.30 -15.76 22.53
N GLU A 274 -15.60 -14.67 22.85
CA GLU A 274 -15.46 -13.49 21.99
C GLU A 274 -14.82 -13.87 20.66
N PHE A 275 -13.78 -14.70 20.71
CA PHE A 275 -13.07 -15.20 19.54
C PHE A 275 -13.99 -16.04 18.64
N LEU A 276 -14.73 -17.02 19.18
CA LEU A 276 -15.66 -17.85 18.41
C LEU A 276 -16.81 -17.04 17.76
N ASN A 277 -17.20 -15.93 18.38
CA ASN A 277 -18.19 -15.00 17.86
C ASN A 277 -17.64 -13.99 16.83
N CYS A 278 -16.33 -13.98 16.61
CA CYS A 278 -15.66 -13.04 15.72
C CYS A 278 -14.90 -13.73 14.57
N TYR A 279 -14.16 -14.80 14.86
CA TYR A 279 -13.22 -15.42 13.92
C TYR A 279 -13.94 -15.93 12.68
N MET A 280 -13.46 -15.49 11.51
CA MET A 280 -14.03 -15.82 10.20
C MET A 280 -15.54 -15.54 10.07
N LYS A 281 -16.11 -14.67 10.92
CA LYS A 281 -17.50 -14.19 10.75
C LYS A 281 -17.56 -13.09 9.68
N PRO A 282 -18.71 -12.91 9.00
CA PRO A 282 -18.83 -11.95 7.90
C PRO A 282 -18.34 -10.54 8.22
N GLU A 283 -18.70 -9.99 9.39
CA GLU A 283 -18.26 -8.64 9.78
C GLU A 283 -16.73 -8.55 9.97
N ASN A 284 -16.10 -9.59 10.53
CA ASN A 284 -14.66 -9.60 10.72
C ASN A 284 -13.90 -9.83 9.41
N ILE A 285 -14.43 -10.67 8.51
CA ILE A 285 -13.93 -10.82 7.14
C ILE A 285 -13.97 -9.47 6.42
N LYS A 286 -15.07 -8.72 6.56
CA LYS A 286 -15.19 -7.37 6.02
C LYS A 286 -14.14 -6.41 6.60
N THR A 287 -13.81 -6.51 7.88
CA THR A 287 -12.69 -5.74 8.48
C THR A 287 -11.35 -6.06 7.82
N VAL A 288 -11.04 -7.35 7.62
CA VAL A 288 -9.80 -7.77 6.91
C VAL A 288 -9.78 -7.19 5.50
N LEU A 289 -10.87 -7.35 4.74
CA LEU A 289 -10.98 -6.81 3.38
C LEU A 289 -10.91 -5.28 3.34
N SER A 290 -11.44 -4.58 4.35
CA SER A 290 -11.35 -3.11 4.43
C SER A 290 -9.92 -2.63 4.68
N SER A 291 -9.18 -3.33 5.55
CA SER A 291 -7.75 -3.06 5.77
C SER A 291 -6.93 -3.30 4.49
N LEU A 292 -7.19 -4.41 3.80
CA LEU A 292 -6.58 -4.73 2.52
C LEU A 292 -6.92 -3.67 1.45
N GLN A 293 -8.19 -3.28 1.34
CA GLN A 293 -8.64 -2.24 0.40
C GLN A 293 -7.97 -0.90 0.67
N MET A 294 -7.85 -0.49 1.94
CA MET A 294 -7.18 0.76 2.31
C MET A 294 -5.72 0.76 1.86
N GLY A 295 -5.00 -0.36 2.02
CA GLY A 295 -3.63 -0.48 1.51
C GLY A 295 -3.56 -0.41 -0.03
N ILE A 296 -4.51 -1.02 -0.74
CA ILE A 296 -4.62 -0.93 -2.21
C ILE A 296 -4.86 0.53 -2.65
N ASP A 297 -5.77 1.25 -1.98
CA ASP A 297 -6.08 2.65 -2.25
C ASP A 297 -4.91 3.62 -1.93
N LEU A 298 -3.96 3.16 -1.11
CA LEU A 298 -2.70 3.83 -0.80
C LEU A 298 -1.53 3.33 -1.66
N ASN A 299 -1.78 2.46 -2.64
CA ASN A 299 -0.79 1.85 -3.51
C ASN A 299 0.34 1.13 -2.73
N VAL A 300 -0.04 0.44 -1.64
CA VAL A 300 0.85 -0.48 -0.91
C VAL A 300 1.10 -1.71 -1.79
N GLN A 301 2.35 -1.88 -2.22
CA GLN A 301 2.75 -2.96 -3.13
C GLN A 301 3.52 -4.09 -2.42
N GLY A 302 3.78 -3.94 -1.12
CA GLY A 302 4.50 -4.91 -0.31
C GLY A 302 4.55 -4.52 1.16
N THR A 303 5.02 -5.45 1.97
CA THR A 303 5.10 -5.28 3.42
C THR A 303 6.53 -5.52 3.92
N PRO A 304 7.01 -4.79 4.94
CA PRO A 304 6.32 -3.67 5.58
C PRO A 304 6.28 -2.44 4.66
N THR A 305 5.15 -1.72 4.66
CA THR A 305 5.10 -0.34 4.15
C THR A 305 4.79 0.58 5.33
N ILE A 306 5.58 1.64 5.50
CA ILE A 306 5.47 2.54 6.65
C ILE A 306 5.27 3.96 6.14
N PHE A 307 4.22 4.63 6.60
CA PHE A 307 3.99 6.05 6.37
C PHE A 307 4.19 6.81 7.68
N TYR A 308 5.02 7.85 7.68
CA TYR A 308 5.14 8.81 8.77
C TYR A 308 4.65 10.17 8.25
N ASN A 309 3.56 10.68 8.85
CA ASN A 309 2.90 11.94 8.46
C ASN A 309 2.61 11.98 6.95
N GLY A 310 2.13 10.84 6.43
CA GLY A 310 1.77 10.69 5.02
C GLY A 310 2.93 10.48 4.04
N LYS A 311 4.18 10.43 4.51
CA LYS A 311 5.35 10.15 3.66
C LYS A 311 5.86 8.73 3.89
N LYS A 312 6.22 8.01 2.83
CA LYS A 312 6.70 6.62 2.92
C LYS A 312 8.15 6.56 3.41
N TYR A 313 8.45 5.84 4.50
CA TYR A 313 9.81 5.70 5.03
C TYR A 313 10.27 4.24 5.07
N PRO A 314 11.58 3.97 4.92
CA PRO A 314 12.12 2.67 5.24
C PRO A 314 12.20 2.48 6.76
N ALA A 315 12.06 1.23 7.23
CA ALA A 315 12.08 0.91 8.66
C ALA A 315 13.32 1.44 9.39
N LYS A 316 14.50 1.36 8.76
CA LYS A 316 15.75 1.90 9.30
C LYS A 316 15.63 3.40 9.62
N LYS A 317 15.00 4.18 8.75
CA LYS A 317 14.87 5.63 8.95
C LYS A 317 13.87 5.95 10.07
N ILE A 318 12.82 5.16 10.21
CA ILE A 318 11.90 5.26 11.35
C ILE A 318 12.64 5.02 12.66
N ILE A 319 13.48 3.99 12.76
CA ILE A 319 14.30 3.72 13.95
C ILE A 319 15.19 4.93 14.29
N GLU A 320 15.83 5.54 13.29
CA GLU A 320 16.65 6.74 13.48
C GLU A 320 15.83 7.92 14.02
N LEU A 321 14.66 8.20 13.44
CA LEU A 321 13.78 9.29 13.88
C LEU A 321 13.34 9.09 15.33
N LEU A 322 12.87 7.88 15.67
CA LEU A 322 12.42 7.54 17.03
C LEU A 322 13.52 7.64 18.09
N LYS A 323 14.78 7.37 17.72
CA LYS A 323 15.92 7.43 18.64
C LYS A 323 16.49 8.84 18.83
N ASN A 324 16.38 9.68 17.81
CA ASN A 324 17.05 11.00 17.78
C ASN A 324 16.18 12.12 18.38
N GLU A 325 14.86 11.99 18.40
CA GLU A 325 13.95 13.02 18.90
C GLU A 325 13.78 13.02 20.44
N LYS A 326 14.85 12.73 21.20
CA LYS A 326 14.79 12.71 22.67
C LYS A 326 14.68 14.10 23.31
#